data_AF-A0A0J1I6G7-F1
#
_entry.id   AF-A0A0J1I6G7-F1
#
_cell.length_a   1.000
_cell.length_b   1.000
_cell.length_c   1.000
_cell.angle_alpha   90.00
_cell.angle_beta   90.00
_cell.angle_gamma   90.00
#
_symmetry.space_group_name_H-M   'P 1'
#
loop_
_entity.id
_entity.type
_entity.pdbx_description
1 polymer ?
#
loop_
_entity_poly.entity_id
_entity_poly.type
_entity_poly.pdbx_seq_one_letter_code
_entity_poly.pdbx_strand_id
1 'polypeptide(L)' 'MSSNETVLVKEGLDMIFDKFGLVKGEEFIAALQKLADFDYTAWRQDKLESLSLEELHEKASKYSQSIADKK' A
#
# COMPACT_ATOMS: atom_id res chain seq x y z
N MET A 1 18.19 -5.10 -7.63
CA MET A 1 16.97 -4.27 -7.66
C MET A 1 16.85 -3.65 -9.03
N SER A 2 15.74 -3.90 -9.71
CA SER A 2 15.37 -3.19 -10.94
C SER A 2 15.20 -1.70 -10.63
N SER A 3 15.40 -0.83 -11.63
CA SER A 3 15.22 0.62 -11.46
C SER A 3 13.83 0.99 -10.94
N ASN A 4 12.81 0.16 -11.21
CA ASN A 4 11.44 0.40 -10.80
C ASN A 4 11.20 0.14 -9.30
N GLU A 5 11.84 -0.91 -8.75
CA GLU A 5 11.77 -1.21 -7.31
C GLU A 5 12.44 -0.09 -6.48
N THR A 6 13.56 0.45 -6.97
CA THR A 6 14.27 1.54 -6.30
C THR A 6 13.43 2.82 -6.26
N VAL A 7 12.72 3.14 -7.35
CA VAL A 7 11.80 4.30 -7.40
C VAL A 7 10.65 4.11 -6.42
N LEU A 8 10.02 2.94 -6.43
CA LEU A 8 8.91 2.62 -5.53
C LEU A 8 9.31 2.73 -4.05
N VAL A 9 10.49 2.21 -3.68
CA VAL A 9 11.02 2.31 -2.32
C VAL A 9 11.25 3.78 -1.94
N LYS A 10 11.85 4.57 -2.84
CA LYS A 10 12.09 5.99 -2.59
C LYS A 10 10.77 6.73 -2.35
N GLU A 11 9.77 6.56 -3.21
CA GLU A 11 8.46 7.19 -3.05
C GLU A 11 7.78 6.79 -1.74
N GLY A 12 7.88 5.51 -1.36
CA GLY A 12 7.38 5.02 -0.07
C GLY A 12 8.04 5.72 1.13
N LEU A 13 9.38 5.83 1.12
CA LEU A 13 10.12 6.53 2.16
C LEU A 13 9.74 8.01 2.24
N ASP A 14 9.67 8.69 1.09
CA ASP A 14 9.28 10.10 1.03
C ASP A 14 7.89 10.33 1.67
N MET A 15 6.91 9.46 1.37
CA MET A 15 5.57 9.53 1.96
C MET A 15 5.57 9.28 3.47
N ILE A 16 6.37 8.34 3.96
CA ILE A 16 6.49 8.04 5.40
C ILE A 16 7.01 9.27 6.15
N PHE A 17 8.10 9.87 5.66
CA PHE A 17 8.73 11.01 6.33
C PHE A 17 7.92 12.31 6.17
N ASP A 18 7.18 12.49 5.08
CA ASP A 18 6.23 13.60 4.93
C ASP A 18 5.10 13.52 5.96
N LYS A 19 4.57 12.32 6.22
CA LYS A 19 3.44 12.14 7.15
C LYS A 19 3.84 12.08 8.61
N PHE A 20 4.93 11.39 8.93
CA PHE A 20 5.33 11.16 10.32
C PHE A 20 6.41 12.12 10.81
N GLY A 21 7.12 12.80 9.91
CA GLY A 21 8.32 13.53 10.24
C GLY A 21 9.50 12.58 10.55
N LEU A 22 10.67 13.17 10.77
CA LEU A 22 11.93 12.42 10.85
C LEU A 22 11.93 11.37 11.97
N VAL A 23 11.60 11.76 13.20
CA VAL A 23 11.74 10.88 14.37
C VAL A 23 10.79 9.67 14.29
N LYS A 24 9.50 9.91 14.04
CA LYS A 24 8.51 8.83 13.93
C LYS A 24 8.69 7.99 12.67
N GLY A 25 9.21 8.59 11.59
CA GLY A 25 9.57 7.86 10.38
C GLY A 25 10.66 6.82 10.65
N GLU A 26 11.73 7.20 11.35
CA GLU A 26 12.80 6.28 11.77
C GLU A 26 12.28 5.16 12.69
N GLU A 27 11.42 5.50 13.67
CA GLU A 27 10.78 4.48 14.55
C GLU A 27 9.98 3.46 13.74
N PHE A 28 9.26 3.91 12.72
CA PHE A 28 8.50 3.04 11.82
C PHE A 28 9.40 2.10 11.01
N ILE A 29 10.49 2.61 10.43
CA ILE A 29 11.46 1.78 9.69
C ILE A 29 12.09 0.73 10.60
N ALA A 30 12.49 1.12 11.82
CA ALA A 30 13.03 0.20 12.80
C ALA A 30 12.03 -0.88 13.22
N ALA A 31 10.73 -0.55 13.28
CA ALA A 31 9.67 -1.53 13.54
C ALA A 31 9.48 -2.49 12.34
N LEU A 32 9.44 -1.96 11.11
CA LEU A 32 9.34 -2.77 9.90
C LEU A 32 10.49 -3.78 9.75
N GLN A 33 11.72 -3.36 10.02
CA GLN A 33 12.89 -4.24 9.94
C GLN A 33 12.84 -5.39 10.97
N LYS A 34 12.13 -5.21 12.08
CA LYS A 34 11.91 -6.25 13.10
C LYS A 34 10.76 -7.19 12.73
N LEU A 35 9.84 -6.75 11.87
CA LEU A 35 8.74 -7.55 11.37
C LEU A 35 9.23 -8.47 10.24
N ALA A 36 10.04 -9.47 10.59
CA ALA A 36 10.48 -10.49 9.62
C ALA A 36 9.32 -11.32 9.06
N ASP A 37 8.21 -11.42 9.79
CA ASP A 37 7.03 -12.24 9.48
C ASP A 37 5.75 -11.42 9.31
N PHE A 38 5.83 -10.21 8.73
CA PHE A 38 4.63 -9.43 8.47
C PHE A 38 3.74 -10.13 7.44
N ASP A 39 2.65 -10.75 7.90
CA ASP A 39 1.65 -11.34 7.02
C ASP A 39 0.78 -10.24 6.40
N TYR A 40 1.19 -9.79 5.21
CA TYR A 40 0.44 -8.82 4.42
C TYR A 40 -0.97 -9.30 4.10
N THR A 41 -1.21 -10.61 3.94
CA THR A 41 -2.54 -11.13 3.62
C THR A 41 -3.48 -10.99 4.81
N ALA A 42 -3.01 -11.37 5.99
CA ALA A 42 -3.76 -11.24 7.24
C ALA A 42 -4.03 -9.76 7.58
N TRP A 43 -3.01 -8.89 7.48
CA TRP A 43 -3.18 -7.45 7.69
C TRP A 43 -4.17 -6.83 6.71
N ARG A 44 -4.11 -7.25 5.44
CA ARG A 44 -5.00 -6.76 4.39
C ARG A 44 -6.43 -7.20 4.63
N GLN A 45 -6.66 -8.45 5.05
CA GLN A 45 -7.99 -8.96 5.37
C GLN A 45 -8.60 -8.17 6.53
N ASP A 46 -7.87 -8.01 7.65
CA ASP A 46 -8.34 -7.28 8.84
C ASP A 46 -8.69 -5.80 8.55
N LYS A 47 -7.95 -5.13 7.66
CA LYS A 47 -8.13 -3.69 7.38
C LYS A 47 -9.04 -3.36 6.21
N LEU A 48 -9.27 -4.29 5.28
CA LEU A 48 -10.20 -4.11 4.15
C LEU A 48 -11.53 -4.86 4.33
N GLU A 49 -11.80 -5.43 5.50
CA GLU A 49 -13.09 -6.03 5.82
C GLU A 49 -14.22 -4.99 5.90
N SER A 50 -14.80 -4.71 4.74
CA SER A 50 -16.25 -4.69 4.53
C SER A 50 -16.63 -4.87 3.04
N LEU A 51 -15.77 -5.50 2.23
CA LEU A 51 -16.09 -5.82 0.85
C LEU A 51 -15.68 -7.26 0.59
N SER A 52 -16.66 -8.10 0.29
CA SER A 52 -16.45 -9.42 -0.27
C SER A 52 -15.58 -9.33 -1.54
N LEU A 53 -14.96 -10.47 -1.90
CA LEU A 53 -14.16 -10.59 -3.12
C LEU A 53 -14.96 -10.14 -4.37
N GLU A 54 -16.26 -10.41 -4.36
CA GLU A 54 -17.20 -10.06 -5.42
C GLU A 54 -17.45 -8.54 -5.49
N GLU A 55 -17.61 -7.89 -4.34
CA GLU A 55 -17.75 -6.42 -4.27
C GLU A 55 -16.45 -5.68 -4.65
N LEU A 56 -15.29 -6.25 -4.30
CA LEU A 56 -13.99 -5.76 -4.76
C LEU A 56 -13.85 -5.90 -6.27
N HIS A 57 -14.24 -7.04 -6.83
CA HIS A 57 -14.21 -7.28 -8.27
C HIS A 57 -15.14 -6.31 -9.01
N GLU A 58 -16.36 -6.12 -8.53
CA GLU A 58 -17.29 -5.15 -9.10
C GLU A 58 -16.73 -3.72 -9.08
N LYS A 59 -16.18 -3.27 -7.95
CA LYS A 59 -15.61 -1.93 -7.84
C LYS A 59 -14.42 -1.72 -8.77
N ALA A 60 -13.54 -2.71 -8.87
CA ALA A 60 -12.40 -2.66 -9.79
C ALA A 60 -12.86 -2.60 -11.26
N SER A 61 -13.85 -3.42 -11.63
CA SER A 61 -14.44 -3.43 -12.98
C SER A 61 -15.13 -2.10 -13.31
N LYS A 62 -15.93 -1.55 -12.40
CA LYS A 62 -16.59 -0.24 -12.56
C LYS A 62 -15.57 0.90 -12.70
N TYR A 63 -14.51 0.89 -11.90
CA TYR A 63 -13.43 1.87 -12.02
C TYR A 63 -12.74 1.78 -13.38
N SER A 64 -12.38 0.57 -13.83
CA SER A 64 -11.74 0.33 -15.13
C SER A 64 -12.58 0.87 -16.30
N GLN A 65 -13.89 0.63 -16.30
CA GLN A 65 -14.83 1.16 -17.29
C GLN A 65 -14.91 2.70 -17.25
N SER A 66 -14.97 3.30 -16.06
CA SER A 66 -15.04 4.76 -15.91
C SER A 66 -13.81 5.51 -16.45
N ILE A 67 -12.66 4.84 -16.53
CA ILE A 67 -11.43 5.38 -17.12
C ILE A 67 -11.44 5.21 -18.65
N ALA A 68 -12.11 4.18 -19.16
CA ALA A 68 -12.30 3.97 -20.60
C ALA A 68 -13.30 4.95 -21.23
N ASP A 69 -14.37 5.31 -20.50
CA ASP A 69 -15.40 6.26 -20.97
C ASP A 69 -14.96 7.74 -20.93
N LYS A 70 -13.86 8.05 -20.24
CA LYS A 70 -13.28 9.41 -20.17
C LYS A 70 -12.25 9.69 -21.28
N LYS A 71 -12.15 8.81 -22.27
CA LYS A 71 -11.18 8.88 -23.36
C LYS A 71 -11.89 9.04 -24.71
#